data_AF-A0A930Z3K5-F1
#
_entry.id   AF-A0A930Z3K5-F1
#
_cell.length_a   1.000
_cell.length_b   1.000
_cell.length_c   1.000
_cell.angle_alpha   90.00
_cell.angle_beta   90.00
_cell.angle_gamma   90.00
#
_symmetry.space_group_name_H-M   'P 1'
#
loop_
_entity.id
_entity.type
_entity.pdbx_description
1 polymer ?
#
loop_
_entity_poly.entity_id
_entity_poly.type
_entity_poly.pdbx_seq_one_letter_code
_entity_poly.pdbx_strand_id
1 'polypeptide(L)'
;METELAEDREDQGSEGRPGQASDAVAPEAHDLQSPEETIDAVDSLLDGVDGALSRLDDGTYGVCESCGGPIDDARLAESPTTQSCSSCLAPDRI
;
A
#
# COMPACT_ATOMS: atom_id res chain seq x y z
N MET A 1 37.83 -1.99 77.87
CA MET A 1 36.54 -2.65 77.73
C MET A 1 35.99 -2.18 76.38
N GLU A 2 36.65 -2.60 75.29
CA GLU A 2 36.43 -3.88 74.56
C GLU A 2 35.26 -3.68 73.58
N THR A 3 35.52 -3.35 72.29
CA THR A 3 35.59 -4.26 71.11
C THR A 3 34.29 -5.10 70.98
N GLU A 4 33.56 -5.26 69.87
CA GLU A 4 33.87 -5.46 68.44
C GLU A 4 32.58 -5.81 67.66
N LEU A 5 32.63 -5.70 66.31
CA LEU A 5 31.89 -6.48 65.28
C LEU A 5 30.38 -6.22 65.07
N ALA A 6 29.82 -6.19 63.86
CA ALA A 6 30.28 -6.69 62.56
C ALA A 6 29.71 -5.85 61.39
N GLU A 7 30.57 -5.53 60.43
CA GLU A 7 30.20 -5.08 59.09
C GLU A 7 29.97 -6.33 58.25
N ASP A 8 28.73 -6.60 57.86
CA ASP A 8 28.42 -7.70 56.94
C ASP A 8 28.27 -7.17 55.51
N ARG A 9 28.92 -7.91 54.62
CA ARG A 9 29.40 -7.52 53.30
C ARG A 9 28.44 -8.12 52.27
N GLU A 10 27.56 -7.31 51.70
CA GLU A 10 26.66 -7.79 50.65
C GLU A 10 27.29 -7.61 49.26
N ASP A 11 28.03 -8.66 48.91
CA ASP A 11 28.11 -9.36 47.63
C ASP A 11 28.06 -8.57 46.30
N GLN A 12 29.18 -8.62 45.58
CA GLN A 12 29.33 -8.20 44.20
C GLN A 12 28.86 -9.32 43.25
N GLY A 13 27.58 -9.32 42.90
CA GLY A 13 27.04 -10.11 41.78
C GLY A 13 27.15 -9.35 40.46
N SER A 14 28.27 -9.52 39.76
CA SER A 14 28.46 -9.07 38.37
C SER A 14 27.87 -10.12 37.43
N GLU A 15 26.71 -9.83 36.81
CA GLU A 15 26.13 -10.73 35.80
C GLU A 15 25.63 -9.95 34.57
N GLY A 16 26.53 -9.83 33.58
CA GLY A 16 26.26 -9.99 32.14
C GLY A 16 25.25 -9.09 31.41
N ARG A 17 25.74 -8.16 30.59
CA ARG A 17 25.19 -7.96 29.21
C ARG A 17 25.91 -8.98 28.33
N PRO A 18 25.28 -9.68 27.35
CA PRO A 18 24.26 -9.14 26.44
C PRO A 18 23.16 -10.14 26.00
N GLY A 19 21.90 -9.68 25.97
CA GLY A 19 20.82 -10.33 25.23
C GLY A 19 20.30 -9.38 24.17
N GLN A 20 20.91 -9.39 22.98
CA GLN A 20 20.34 -8.73 21.81
C GLN A 20 19.03 -9.45 21.48
N ALA A 21 17.91 -8.87 21.91
CA ALA A 21 16.59 -9.22 21.44
C ALA A 21 16.48 -8.71 19.99
N SER A 22 17.08 -9.48 19.08
CA SER A 22 16.83 -9.34 17.65
C SER A 22 15.39 -9.76 17.38
N ASP A 23 14.71 -8.92 16.61
CA ASP A 23 13.39 -9.11 16.01
C ASP A 23 12.18 -8.90 16.92
N ALA A 24 12.12 -7.71 17.54
CA ALA A 24 10.83 -7.04 17.67
C ALA A 24 10.41 -6.56 16.27
N VAL A 25 9.77 -7.44 15.49
CA VAL A 25 8.95 -7.00 14.38
C VAL A 25 7.75 -6.27 14.97
N ALA A 26 7.84 -4.94 15.02
CA ALA A 26 6.68 -4.10 15.26
C ALA A 26 5.63 -4.43 14.19
N PRO A 27 4.35 -4.64 14.55
CA PRO A 27 3.33 -4.82 13.54
C PRO A 27 3.34 -3.56 12.67
N GLU A 28 3.56 -3.73 11.37
CA GLU A 28 3.45 -2.62 10.44
C GLU A 28 2.04 -2.06 10.59
N ALA A 29 1.96 -0.81 11.06
CA ALA A 29 0.72 -0.06 11.16
C ALA A 29 0.26 0.28 9.74
N HIS A 30 -0.23 -0.73 9.02
CA HIS A 30 -0.89 -0.57 7.73
C HIS A 30 -2.33 -0.03 7.90
N ASP A 31 -2.80 0.09 9.14
CA ASP A 31 -4.20 0.38 9.52
C ASP A 31 -4.50 1.89 9.67
N LEU A 32 -3.79 2.76 8.95
CA LEU A 32 -4.03 4.22 9.00
C LEU A 32 -4.87 4.74 7.84
N GLN A 33 -5.26 3.88 6.88
CA GLN A 33 -6.30 4.23 5.93
C GLN A 33 -7.64 4.05 6.62
N SER A 34 -8.46 5.10 6.69
CA SER A 34 -9.77 4.96 7.31
C SER A 34 -10.59 3.91 6.53
N PRO A 35 -11.36 3.03 7.20
CA PRO A 35 -12.18 2.03 6.53
C PRO A 35 -13.10 2.63 5.45
N GLU A 36 -13.60 3.84 5.69
CA GLU A 36 -14.49 4.57 4.77
C GLU A 36 -13.77 4.95 3.47
N GLU A 37 -12.55 5.49 3.55
CA GLU A 37 -11.76 5.86 2.35
C GLU A 37 -11.43 4.64 1.48
N THR A 38 -11.30 3.48 2.11
CA THR A 38 -11.02 2.22 1.41
C THR A 38 -12.26 1.73 0.66
N ILE A 39 -13.46 1.91 1.22
CA ILE A 39 -14.73 1.55 0.58
C ILE A 39 -14.94 2.42 -0.67
N ASP A 40 -14.82 3.74 -0.54
CA ASP A 40 -15.02 4.67 -1.66
C ASP A 40 -14.06 4.40 -2.82
N ALA A 41 -12.80 4.05 -2.52
CA ALA A 41 -11.82 3.68 -3.52
C ALA A 41 -12.16 2.36 -4.24
N VAL A 42 -12.70 1.38 -3.51
CA VAL A 42 -13.14 0.10 -4.09
C VAL A 42 -14.38 0.30 -4.96
N ASP A 43 -15.37 1.08 -4.51
CA ASP A 43 -16.58 1.38 -5.28
C ASP A 43 -16.23 2.11 -6.58
N SER A 44 -15.34 3.11 -6.52
CA SER A 44 -14.85 3.81 -7.72
C SER A 44 -14.16 2.87 -8.72
N LEU A 45 -13.43 1.85 -8.22
CA LEU A 45 -12.81 0.84 -9.06
C LEU A 45 -13.85 -0.08 -9.69
N LEU A 46 -14.86 -0.51 -8.92
CA LEU A 46 -15.97 -1.33 -9.39
C LEU A 46 -16.74 -0.62 -10.51
N ASP A 47 -17.10 0.64 -10.31
CA ASP A 47 -17.76 1.46 -11.34
C ASP A 47 -16.93 1.53 -12.63
N GLY A 48 -15.61 1.66 -12.51
CA GLY A 48 -14.70 1.67 -13.66
C GLY A 48 -14.67 0.33 -14.41
N VAL A 49 -14.74 -0.79 -13.67
CA VAL A 49 -14.80 -2.14 -14.26
C VAL A 49 -16.16 -2.38 -14.91
N ASP A 50 -17.25 -2.04 -14.25
CA ASP A 50 -18.60 -2.20 -14.79
C ASP A 50 -18.78 -1.37 -16.08
N GLY A 51 -18.26 -0.15 -16.11
CA GLY A 51 -18.23 0.67 -17.33
C GLY A 51 -17.38 0.05 -18.45
N ALA A 52 -16.28 -0.63 -18.11
CA ALA A 52 -15.47 -1.37 -19.09
C ALA A 52 -16.22 -2.58 -19.65
N LEU A 53 -16.91 -3.34 -18.80
CA LEU A 53 -17.75 -4.48 -19.19
C LEU A 53 -18.92 -4.04 -20.08
N SER A 54 -19.62 -2.96 -19.71
CA SER A 54 -20.69 -2.40 -20.54
C SER A 54 -20.21 -2.07 -21.95
N ARG A 55 -19.01 -1.49 -22.09
CA ARG A 55 -18.43 -1.17 -23.41
C ARG A 55 -18.03 -2.42 -24.19
N LEU A 56 -17.64 -3.49 -23.50
CA LEU A 56 -17.40 -4.79 -24.13
C LEU A 56 -18.69 -5.35 -24.73
N ASP A 57 -19.79 -5.30 -23.98
CA ASP A 57 -21.10 -5.75 -24.43
C ASP A 57 -21.63 -4.89 -25.60
N ASP A 58 -21.41 -3.58 -25.54
CA ASP A 58 -21.76 -2.64 -26.62
C ASP A 58 -20.82 -2.73 -27.84
N GLY A 59 -19.71 -3.48 -27.74
CA GLY A 59 -18.69 -3.60 -28.78
C GLY A 59 -17.85 -2.34 -29.01
N THR A 60 -17.88 -1.39 -28.07
CA THR A 60 -17.11 -0.13 -28.09
C THR A 60 -15.86 -0.19 -27.21
N TYR A 61 -15.59 -1.32 -26.59
CA TYR A 61 -14.38 -1.53 -25.81
C TYR A 61 -13.13 -1.37 -26.68
N GLY A 62 -12.15 -0.63 -26.16
CA GLY A 62 -10.96 -0.27 -26.90
C GLY A 62 -11.14 0.90 -27.87
N VAL A 63 -12.24 1.65 -27.77
CA VAL A 63 -12.41 2.94 -28.47
C VAL A 63 -12.20 4.09 -27.49
N CYS A 64 -11.39 5.07 -27.88
CA CYS A 64 -11.12 6.26 -27.09
C CYS A 64 -12.34 7.18 -27.08
N GLU A 65 -12.79 7.59 -25.90
CA GLU A 65 -13.96 8.47 -25.75
C GLU A 65 -13.69 9.91 -26.22
N SER A 66 -12.43 10.34 -26.23
CA SER A 66 -12.05 11.71 -26.62
C SER A 66 -11.89 11.89 -28.13
N CYS A 67 -11.28 10.92 -28.82
CA CYS A 67 -10.98 11.04 -30.25
C CYS A 67 -11.71 10.02 -31.13
N GLY A 68 -12.40 9.02 -30.54
CA GLY A 68 -13.07 7.94 -31.27
C GLY A 68 -12.12 6.95 -31.95
N GLY A 69 -10.80 7.08 -31.74
CA GLY A 69 -9.79 6.17 -32.30
C GLY A 69 -9.62 4.89 -31.48
N PRO A 70 -8.96 3.86 -32.04
CA PRO A 70 -8.64 2.64 -31.30
C PRO A 70 -7.63 2.90 -30.17
N ILE A 71 -7.78 2.20 -29.06
CA ILE A 71 -6.85 2.13 -27.92
C ILE A 71 -5.97 0.90 -28.13
N ASP A 72 -4.65 1.05 -27.98
CA ASP A 72 -3.70 -0.07 -28.09
C ASP A 72 -4.02 -1.20 -27.10
N ASP A 73 -4.01 -2.43 -27.61
CA ASP A 73 -4.26 -3.65 -26.81
C ASP A 73 -3.28 -3.79 -25.64
N ALA A 74 -2.02 -3.40 -25.83
CA ALA A 74 -1.00 -3.42 -24.77
C ALA A 74 -1.43 -2.57 -23.57
N ARG A 75 -2.07 -1.42 -23.83
CA ARG A 75 -2.54 -0.51 -22.78
C ARG A 75 -3.81 -1.02 -22.10
N LEU A 76 -4.73 -1.63 -22.86
CA LEU A 76 -5.89 -2.31 -22.29
C LEU A 76 -5.47 -3.50 -21.42
N ALA A 77 -4.40 -4.20 -21.78
CA ALA A 77 -3.84 -5.28 -20.99
C ALA A 77 -3.20 -4.80 -19.67
N GLU A 78 -2.56 -3.63 -19.68
CA GLU A 78 -2.01 -2.99 -18.46
C GLU A 78 -3.07 -2.34 -17.59
N SER A 79 -4.11 -1.75 -18.19
CA SER A 79 -5.17 -1.01 -17.50
C SER A 79 -6.51 -1.17 -18.23
N PRO A 80 -7.28 -2.22 -17.90
CA PRO A 80 -8.48 -2.60 -18.65
C PRO A 80 -9.64 -1.62 -18.51
N THR A 81 -9.62 -0.76 -17.49
CA THR A 81 -10.64 0.28 -17.26
C THR A 81 -10.36 1.58 -18.02
N THR A 82 -9.22 1.69 -18.72
CA THR A 82 -8.86 2.92 -19.42
C THR A 82 -9.86 3.27 -20.53
N GLN A 83 -10.10 4.55 -20.72
CA GLN A 83 -11.09 5.09 -21.68
C GLN A 83 -10.44 5.99 -22.73
N SER A 84 -9.11 6.16 -22.66
CA SER A 84 -8.37 7.13 -23.46
C SER A 84 -7.11 6.51 -24.06
N CYS A 85 -6.86 6.80 -25.34
CA CYS A 85 -5.64 6.39 -26.02
C CYS A 85 -4.42 7.17 -25.52
N SER A 86 -3.23 6.65 -25.79
CA SER A 86 -1.95 7.25 -25.42
C SER A 86 -1.79 8.68 -25.95
N SER A 87 -2.23 8.94 -27.19
CA SER A 87 -2.18 10.25 -27.82
C SER A 87 -3.09 11.29 -27.16
N CYS A 88 -4.23 10.88 -26.59
CA CYS A 88 -5.11 11.79 -25.86
C CYS A 88 -4.67 11.99 -24.41
N LEU A 89 -3.98 11.01 -23.82
CA LEU A 89 -3.50 11.09 -22.45
C LEU A 89 -2.18 11.87 -22.33
N ALA A 90 -1.33 11.84 -23.35
CA ALA A 90 -0.20 12.74 -23.46
C ALA A 90 -0.71 14.06 -24.05
N PRO A 91 -0.96 15.12 -23.25
CA PRO A 91 -1.16 16.42 -23.85
C PRO A 91 0.13 16.76 -24.59
N ASP A 92 0.04 16.95 -25.90
CA ASP A 92 1.02 17.74 -26.63
C ASP A 92 1.03 19.12 -25.98
N ARG A 93 1.90 19.30 -24.98
CA ARG A 93 2.16 20.59 -24.35
C ARG A 93 2.93 21.42 -25.36
N ILE A 94 2.17 22.19 -26.14
CA ILE A 94 2.65 23.37 -26.86
C ILE A 94 2.81 24.51 -25.86
#